data_AF-A0A0N4T1Q1-F1
#
_entry.id   AF-A0A0N4T1Q1-F1
#
_cell.length_a   1.000
_cell.length_b   1.000
_cell.length_c   1.000
_cell.angle_alpha   90.00
_cell.angle_beta   90.00
_cell.angle_gamma   90.00
#
_symmetry.space_group_name_H-M   'P 1'
#
loop_
_entity.id
_entity.type
_entity.pdbx_description
1 polymer ?
#
loop_
_entity_poly.entity_id
_entity_poly.type
_entity_poly.pdbx_seq_one_letter_code
_entity_poly.pdbx_strand_id
1 'polypeptide(L)'
;MQHGLPLYHFVLHPRTTGFSYMIQVMRQKSYLKNVYDITVGYPDEIISSELEILRNGRFPHAVHFDVKRYNENDLPQDNTGLINWLNNIWREKEDRLKNFYKADVANRKFLPSSSKKNNWPIHSTGIGYYCAFSFWIAMSIIWIYFIVYFFFVKIYVFFACVFYVYCHWKYAGVQNLAIQLFKQQQQQQQRQQ
;
A
#
# COMPACT_ATOMS: atom_id res chain seq x y z
N MET A 1 -18.56 26.51 -2.09
CA MET A 1 -17.39 26.92 -1.28
C MET A 1 -17.79 26.83 0.18
N GLN A 2 -17.41 25.80 0.94
CA GLN A 2 -17.98 25.61 2.29
C GLN A 2 -17.05 25.91 3.47
N HIS A 3 -15.74 26.17 3.30
CA HIS A 3 -14.84 26.37 4.47
C HIS A 3 -13.66 27.35 4.24
N GLY A 4 -13.68 28.21 3.22
CA GLY A 4 -12.58 29.18 2.96
C GLY A 4 -11.22 28.57 2.59
N LEU A 5 -11.17 27.27 2.33
CA LEU A 5 -9.97 26.54 1.93
C LEU A 5 -9.70 26.71 0.42
N PRO A 6 -8.43 26.68 -0.02
CA PRO A 6 -8.08 26.75 -1.44
C PRO A 6 -8.67 25.55 -2.19
N LEU A 7 -9.25 25.78 -3.36
CA LEU A 7 -9.80 24.71 -4.18
C LEU A 7 -8.66 23.91 -4.84
N TYR A 8 -8.61 22.61 -4.58
CA TYR A 8 -7.72 21.66 -5.25
C TYR A 8 -8.52 20.82 -6.27
N HIS A 9 -7.94 20.61 -7.45
CA HIS A 9 -8.54 19.87 -8.56
C HIS A 9 -7.93 18.48 -8.75
N PHE A 10 -6.66 18.29 -8.36
CA PHE A 10 -5.93 17.04 -8.54
C PHE A 10 -5.68 16.29 -7.23
N VAL A 11 -5.81 16.96 -6.08
CA VAL A 11 -5.72 16.32 -4.75
C VAL A 11 -6.91 16.65 -3.86
N LEU A 12 -7.22 15.74 -2.93
CA LEU A 12 -8.10 16.02 -1.80
C LEU A 12 -7.33 16.70 -0.68
N HIS A 13 -8.02 17.52 0.12
CA HIS A 13 -7.40 18.12 1.31
C HIS A 13 -6.86 17.06 2.29
N PRO A 14 -5.68 17.29 2.87
CA PRO A 14 -5.10 16.34 3.81
C PRO A 14 -5.89 16.29 5.12
N ARG A 15 -5.91 15.11 5.75
CA ARG A 15 -6.37 14.95 7.13
C ARG A 15 -5.23 15.30 8.09
N THR A 16 -5.15 16.58 8.46
CA THR A 16 -4.01 17.14 9.20
C THR A 16 -3.95 16.67 10.65
N THR A 17 -5.08 16.60 11.36
CA THR A 17 -5.13 16.21 12.78
C THR A 17 -4.65 14.79 13.04
N GLY A 18 -5.10 13.83 12.22
CA GLY A 18 -4.70 12.43 12.36
C GLY A 18 -3.21 12.24 12.05
N PHE A 19 -2.71 12.94 11.03
CA PHE A 19 -1.29 12.94 10.69
C PHE A 19 -0.43 13.50 11.82
N SER A 20 -0.75 14.70 12.34
CA SER A 20 0.05 15.31 13.42
C SER A 20 0.06 14.44 14.67
N TYR A 21 -1.09 13.89 15.06
CA TYR A 21 -1.18 12.98 16.21
C TYR A 21 -0.32 11.73 16.00
N MET A 22 -0.41 11.08 14.85
CA MET A 22 0.36 9.87 14.53
C MET A 22 1.87 10.14 14.58
N ILE A 23 2.33 11.24 14.00
CA ILE A 23 3.75 11.63 14.05
C ILE A 23 4.22 11.80 15.50
N GLN A 24 3.47 12.48 16.35
CA GLN A 24 3.84 12.66 17.76
C GLN A 24 3.92 11.33 18.52
N VAL A 25 2.93 10.43 18.32
CA VAL A 25 2.95 9.11 18.96
C VAL A 25 4.15 8.28 18.48
N MET A 26 4.49 8.35 17.19
CA MET A 26 5.66 7.65 16.65
C MET A 26 6.98 8.22 17.20
N ARG A 27 7.07 9.54 17.41
CA ARG A 27 8.22 10.19 18.06
C ARG A 27 8.38 9.77 19.51
N GLN A 28 7.30 9.74 20.28
CA GLN A 28 7.31 9.30 21.69
C GLN A 28 7.82 7.87 21.85
N LYS A 29 7.56 7.00 20.87
CA LYS A 29 8.03 5.61 20.86
C LYS A 29 9.35 5.40 20.12
N SER A 30 10.01 6.47 19.66
CA SER A 30 11.24 6.42 18.86
C SER A 30 11.14 5.53 17.61
N TYR A 31 9.97 5.51 16.96
CA TYR A 31 9.69 4.70 15.77
C TYR A 31 9.75 5.49 14.46
N LEU A 32 9.79 6.82 14.54
CA LEU A 32 9.84 7.67 13.35
C LEU A 32 11.29 7.88 12.91
N LYS A 33 11.65 7.39 11.72
CA LYS A 33 12.97 7.68 11.11
C LYS A 33 12.87 8.58 9.89
N ASN A 34 11.90 8.28 9.02
CA ASN A 34 11.66 9.01 7.78
C ASN A 34 10.17 9.03 7.47
N VAL A 35 9.73 10.08 6.78
CA VAL A 35 8.43 10.17 6.13
C VAL A 35 8.66 10.17 4.61
N TYR A 36 7.99 9.27 3.91
CA TYR A 36 8.04 9.19 2.46
C TYR A 36 6.80 9.86 1.88
N ASP A 37 7.01 10.92 1.13
CA ASP A 37 5.99 11.52 0.29
C ASP A 37 6.01 10.83 -1.08
N ILE A 38 4.88 10.22 -1.46
CA ILE A 38 4.70 9.53 -2.73
C ILE A 38 3.57 10.21 -3.49
N THR A 39 3.84 10.60 -4.73
CA THR A 39 2.86 11.11 -5.69
C THR A 39 2.87 10.21 -6.92
N VAL A 40 1.69 9.76 -7.34
CA VAL A 40 1.52 8.84 -8.47
C VAL A 40 0.78 9.57 -9.59
N GLY A 41 1.34 9.52 -10.79
CA GLY A 41 0.76 10.10 -12.00
C GLY A 41 0.48 9.01 -13.03
N TYR A 42 -0.76 8.99 -13.54
CA TYR A 42 -1.21 8.06 -14.56
C TYR A 42 -1.26 8.81 -15.91
N PRO A 43 -0.44 8.44 -16.91
CA PRO A 43 -0.34 9.18 -18.15
C PRO A 43 -1.58 8.99 -19.04
N ASP A 44 -2.16 7.80 -19.05
CA ASP A 44 -3.20 7.36 -19.97
C ASP A 44 -4.48 6.93 -19.24
N GLU A 45 -4.40 5.86 -18.45
CA GLU A 45 -5.56 5.23 -17.83
C GLU A 45 -5.45 5.11 -16.31
N ILE A 46 -6.53 5.47 -15.62
CA ILE A 46 -6.70 5.23 -14.20
C ILE A 46 -7.53 3.96 -14.04
N ILE A 47 -6.86 2.84 -13.77
CA ILE A 47 -7.52 1.56 -13.55
C ILE A 47 -8.06 1.54 -12.13
N SER A 48 -9.39 1.47 -11.99
CA SER A 48 -10.04 1.56 -10.70
C SER A 48 -10.23 0.18 -10.05
N SER A 49 -10.22 -0.90 -10.84
CA SER A 49 -10.35 -2.26 -10.31
C SER A 49 -9.57 -3.30 -11.11
N GLU A 50 -9.15 -4.36 -10.44
CA GLU A 50 -8.51 -5.53 -11.06
C GLU A 50 -9.44 -6.24 -12.06
N LEU A 51 -10.76 -6.13 -11.89
CA LEU A 51 -11.73 -6.74 -12.80
C LEU A 51 -11.75 -6.06 -14.18
N GLU A 52 -11.50 -4.75 -14.24
CA GLU A 52 -11.41 -4.04 -15.53
C GLU A 52 -10.20 -4.51 -16.32
N ILE A 53 -9.10 -4.85 -15.63
CA ILE A 53 -7.91 -5.45 -16.25
C ILE A 53 -8.28 -6.79 -16.87
N LEU A 54 -8.96 -7.66 -16.11
CA LEU A 54 -9.31 -9.00 -16.55
C LEU A 54 -10.31 -9.00 -17.72
N ARG A 55 -11.30 -8.09 -17.69
CA ARG A 55 -12.36 -8.03 -18.72
C ARG A 55 -11.93 -7.30 -19.98
N ASN A 56 -11.24 -6.18 -19.82
CA ASN A 56 -10.97 -5.26 -20.94
C ASN A 56 -9.52 -5.35 -21.42
N GLY A 57 -8.65 -6.06 -20.70
CA GLY A 57 -7.23 -6.19 -21.04
C GLY A 57 -6.48 -4.86 -21.04
N ARG A 58 -7.05 -3.80 -20.45
CA ARG A 58 -6.45 -2.47 -20.46
C ARG A 58 -5.43 -2.38 -19.33
N PHE A 59 -4.18 -2.17 -19.72
CA PHE A 59 -3.08 -1.90 -18.81
C PHE A 59 -2.57 -0.49 -19.06
N PRO A 60 -2.17 0.25 -18.00
CA PRO A 60 -1.61 1.56 -18.19
C PRO A 60 -0.22 1.37 -18.80
N HIS A 61 0.06 2.10 -19.88
CA HIS A 61 1.34 1.98 -20.58
C HIS A 61 2.52 2.34 -19.67
N ALA A 62 2.32 3.29 -18.75
CA ALA A 62 3.29 3.63 -17.72
C ALA A 62 2.61 4.13 -16.44
N VAL A 63 3.31 4.03 -15.31
CA VAL A 63 2.91 4.67 -14.05
C VAL A 63 4.11 5.45 -13.56
N HIS A 64 3.93 6.75 -13.31
CA HIS A 64 5.01 7.61 -12.86
C HIS A 64 4.93 7.79 -11.34
N PHE A 65 6.04 7.54 -10.65
CA PHE A 65 6.18 7.75 -9.22
C PHE A 65 7.15 8.91 -8.96
N ASP A 66 6.69 9.93 -8.23
CA ASP A 66 7.52 10.95 -7.63
C ASP A 66 7.61 10.66 -6.12
N VAL A 67 8.82 10.39 -5.65
CA VAL A 67 9.08 9.96 -4.27
C VAL A 67 10.08 10.90 -3.63
N LYS A 68 9.66 11.54 -2.54
CA LYS A 68 10.51 12.43 -1.74
C LYS A 68 10.61 11.90 -0.32
N ARG A 69 11.84 11.87 0.21
CA ARG A 69 12.12 11.41 1.58
C ARG A 69 12.39 12.61 2.47
N TYR A 70 11.72 12.66 3.61
CA TYR A 70 11.96 13.61 4.69
C TYR A 70 12.47 12.83 5.90
N ASN A 71 13.62 13.21 6.46
CA ASN A 71 14.09 12.62 7.72
C ASN A 71 13.28 13.22 8.88
N GLU A 72 13.24 12.54 10.02
CA GLU A 72 12.55 13.05 11.21
C GLU A 72 12.99 14.48 11.59
N ASN A 73 14.29 14.77 11.46
CA ASN A 73 14.89 16.07 11.76
C ASN A 73 14.41 17.20 10.83
N ASP A 74 13.91 16.86 9.65
CA ASP A 74 13.39 17.83 8.67
C ASP A 74 11.94 18.22 8.97
N LEU A 75 11.26 17.50 9.88
CA LEU A 75 9.87 17.76 10.24
C LEU A 75 9.77 18.73 11.42
N PRO A 76 8.78 19.65 11.41
CA PRO A 76 8.47 20.49 12.57
C PRO A 76 8.20 19.65 13.83
N GLN A 77 8.58 20.17 15.00
CA GLN A 77 8.40 19.48 16.28
C GLN A 77 6.99 19.67 16.84
N ASP A 78 6.37 20.81 16.56
CA ASP A 78 5.07 21.20 17.04
C ASP A 78 3.92 20.73 16.11
N ASN A 79 2.74 20.51 16.70
CA ASN A 79 1.56 20.07 15.94
C ASN A 79 1.13 21.09 14.89
N THR A 80 1.16 22.38 15.23
CA THR A 80 0.82 23.48 14.32
C THR A 80 1.75 23.53 13.12
N GLY A 81 3.06 23.39 13.34
CA GLY A 81 4.08 23.29 12.31
C GLY A 81 3.87 22.08 11.41
N LEU A 82 3.57 20.91 11.98
CA LEU A 82 3.26 19.70 11.19
C LEU A 82 2.02 19.87 10.30
N ILE A 83 0.96 20.50 10.81
CA ILE A 83 -0.25 20.79 10.04
C ILE A 83 0.08 21.71 8.86
N ASN A 84 0.83 22.79 9.09
CA ASN A 84 1.23 23.74 8.06
C ASN A 84 2.16 23.09 7.01
N TRP A 85 3.13 22.30 7.47
CA TRP A 85 4.03 21.54 6.61
C TRP A 85 3.26 20.58 5.70
N LEU A 86 2.29 19.83 6.24
CA LEU A 86 1.46 18.92 5.47
C LEU A 86 0.61 19.65 4.43
N ASN A 87 0.00 20.77 4.82
CA ASN A 87 -0.77 21.61 3.89
C ASN A 87 0.08 22.15 2.75
N ASN A 88 1.33 22.55 3.03
CA ASN A 88 2.28 23.01 2.01
C ASN A 88 2.64 21.88 1.04
N ILE A 89 2.93 20.68 1.54
CA ILE A 89 3.17 19.52 0.67
C ILE A 89 1.98 19.24 -0.25
N TRP A 90 0.75 19.31 0.27
CA TRP A 90 -0.44 19.08 -0.55
C TRP A 90 -0.63 20.16 -1.62
N ARG A 91 -0.28 21.41 -1.32
CA ARG A 91 -0.28 22.48 -2.32
C ARG A 91 0.76 22.22 -3.42
N GLU A 92 1.96 21.81 -3.05
CA GLU A 92 2.98 21.45 -4.03
C GLU A 92 2.54 20.24 -4.89
N LYS A 93 1.86 19.24 -4.30
CA LYS A 93 1.31 18.10 -5.04
C LYS A 93 0.26 18.50 -6.06
N GLU A 94 -0.64 19.40 -5.68
CA GLU A 94 -1.64 19.96 -6.59
C GLU A 94 -0.96 20.57 -7.81
N ASP A 95 0.06 21.41 -7.61
CA ASP A 95 0.79 22.05 -8.70
C ASP A 95 1.61 21.05 -9.54
N ARG A 96 2.25 20.06 -8.90
CA ARG A 96 2.99 19.00 -9.59
C ARG A 96 2.07 18.16 -10.50
N LEU A 97 0.92 17.72 -9.99
CA LEU A 97 -0.06 16.96 -10.76
C LEU A 97 -0.69 17.80 -11.86
N LYS A 98 -1.00 19.07 -11.57
CA LYS A 98 -1.50 20.01 -12.59
C LYS A 98 -0.51 20.14 -13.75
N ASN A 99 0.77 20.27 -13.47
CA ASN A 99 1.80 20.35 -14.51
C ASN A 99 1.98 19.02 -15.25
N PHE A 100 1.91 17.90 -14.53
CA PHE A 100 1.97 16.56 -15.13
C PHE A 100 0.83 16.32 -16.14
N TYR A 101 -0.42 16.64 -15.78
CA TYR A 101 -1.57 16.42 -16.64
C TYR A 101 -1.74 17.45 -17.76
N LYS A 102 -1.15 18.64 -17.62
CA LYS A 102 -1.08 19.64 -18.71
C LYS A 102 -0.18 19.21 -19.87
N ALA A 103 0.82 18.36 -19.61
CA ALA A 103 1.68 17.84 -20.66
C ALA A 103 0.93 16.82 -21.52
N ASP A 104 1.37 16.71 -22.78
CA ASP A 104 0.87 15.70 -23.71
C ASP A 104 1.13 14.28 -23.18
N VAL A 105 0.19 13.36 -23.42
CA VAL A 105 0.14 12.01 -22.83
C VAL A 105 1.47 11.26 -23.02
N ALA A 106 2.07 11.35 -24.20
CA ALA A 106 3.34 10.70 -24.53
C ALA A 106 4.55 11.27 -23.76
N ASN A 107 4.45 12.51 -23.28
CA ASN A 107 5.54 13.25 -22.64
C ASN A 107 5.29 13.55 -21.14
N ARG A 108 4.22 13.01 -20.55
CA ARG A 108 3.93 13.19 -19.12
C ARG A 108 5.02 12.55 -18.27
N LYS A 109 5.80 13.38 -17.58
CA LYS A 109 6.84 12.96 -16.64
C LYS A 109 6.87 13.94 -15.49
N PHE A 110 7.09 13.44 -14.27
CA PHE A 110 7.39 14.33 -13.15
C PHE A 110 8.75 14.98 -13.36
N LEU A 111 8.82 16.28 -13.10
CA LEU A 111 10.09 16.97 -12.99
C LEU A 111 10.86 16.37 -11.81
N PRO A 112 12.18 16.15 -11.93
CA PRO A 112 12.96 15.58 -10.85
C PRO A 112 12.90 16.50 -9.62
N SER A 113 12.19 16.06 -8.57
CA SER A 113 12.08 16.80 -7.30
C SER A 113 13.39 16.79 -6.49
N SER A 114 14.42 16.08 -6.94
CA SER A 114 15.73 16.01 -6.31
C SER A 114 16.84 15.85 -7.35
N SER A 115 17.98 16.51 -7.11
CA SER A 115 19.18 16.41 -7.96
C SER A 115 19.77 15.01 -8.00
N LYS A 116 19.51 14.17 -6.99
CA LYS A 116 19.83 12.75 -6.99
C LYS A 116 18.67 11.95 -7.59
N LYS A 117 18.84 11.57 -8.85
CA LYS A 117 18.03 10.53 -9.48
C LYS A 117 18.34 9.22 -8.76
N ASN A 118 17.46 8.80 -7.86
CA ASN A 118 17.54 7.45 -7.30
C ASN A 118 17.24 6.50 -8.46
N ASN A 119 18.28 5.94 -9.07
CA ASN A 119 18.12 4.85 -10.03
C ASN A 119 17.59 3.67 -9.24
N TRP A 120 16.27 3.51 -9.23
CA TRP A 120 15.65 2.27 -8.81
C TRP A 120 16.21 1.18 -9.71
N PRO A 121 16.91 0.16 -9.18
CA PRO A 121 17.48 -0.89 -9.99
C PRO A 121 16.33 -1.80 -10.45
N ILE A 122 15.58 -1.37 -11.46
CA ILE A 122 14.57 -2.19 -12.11
C ILE A 122 15.24 -2.83 -13.31
N HIS A 123 16.18 -3.74 -13.03
CA HIS A 123 16.54 -4.80 -13.96
C HIS A 123 16.13 -6.12 -13.35
N SER A 124 14.82 -6.28 -13.17
CA SER A 124 14.22 -7.58 -12.87
C SER A 124 13.89 -8.31 -14.17
N THR A 125 14.83 -8.34 -15.11
CA THR A 125 14.77 -9.10 -16.37
C THR A 125 15.43 -10.47 -16.21
N GLY A 126 15.34 -11.04 -15.01
CA GLY A 126 16.00 -12.28 -14.66
C GLY A 126 15.16 -13.50 -15.03
N ILE A 127 15.84 -14.57 -15.45
CA ILE A 127 15.27 -15.93 -15.59
C ILE A 127 14.55 -16.40 -14.30
N GLY A 128 14.88 -15.79 -13.15
CA GLY A 128 14.32 -16.09 -11.85
C GLY A 128 12.79 -16.01 -11.78
N TYR A 129 12.13 -15.09 -12.49
CA TYR A 129 10.66 -15.06 -12.51
C TYR A 129 10.07 -16.28 -13.20
N TYR A 130 10.64 -16.67 -14.35
CA TYR A 130 10.20 -17.87 -15.07
C TYR A 130 10.47 -19.14 -14.26
N CYS A 131 11.59 -19.20 -13.55
CA CYS A 131 11.90 -20.30 -12.63
C CYS A 131 10.91 -20.34 -11.46
N ALA A 132 10.64 -19.20 -10.81
CA ALA A 132 9.69 -19.12 -9.71
C ALA A 132 8.27 -19.49 -10.18
N PHE A 133 7.83 -18.97 -11.32
CA PHE A 133 6.52 -19.26 -11.89
C PHE A 133 6.39 -20.76 -12.24
N SER A 134 7.39 -21.33 -12.90
CA SER A 134 7.44 -22.77 -13.21
C SER A 134 7.44 -23.63 -11.95
N PHE A 135 8.22 -23.24 -10.92
CA PHE A 135 8.28 -23.92 -9.63
C PHE A 135 6.90 -23.94 -8.96
N TRP A 136 6.23 -22.77 -8.89
CA TRP A 136 4.90 -22.68 -8.28
C TRP A 136 3.83 -23.46 -9.05
N ILE A 137 3.88 -23.49 -10.38
CA ILE A 137 3.00 -24.32 -11.22
C ILE A 137 3.23 -25.80 -10.94
N ALA A 138 4.49 -26.27 -11.00
CA ALA A 138 4.82 -27.67 -10.76
C ALA A 138 4.40 -28.10 -9.35
N MET A 139 4.67 -27.28 -8.33
CA MET A 139 4.25 -27.54 -6.96
C MET A 139 2.73 -27.62 -6.82
N SER A 140 1.98 -26.76 -7.53
CA SER A 140 0.50 -26.80 -7.53
C SER A 140 -0.03 -28.08 -8.17
N ILE A 141 0.56 -28.52 -9.29
CA ILE A 141 0.19 -29.77 -9.96
C ILE A 141 0.46 -30.97 -9.04
N ILE A 142 1.60 -31.00 -8.36
CA ILE A 142 1.95 -32.06 -7.40
C ILE A 142 0.93 -32.12 -6.26
N TRP A 143 0.54 -30.99 -5.70
CA TRP A 143 -0.49 -30.93 -4.65
C TRP A 143 -1.85 -31.43 -5.15
N ILE A 144 -2.27 -31.03 -6.35
CA ILE A 144 -3.52 -31.51 -6.95
C ILE A 144 -3.47 -33.04 -7.13
N TYR A 145 -2.35 -33.57 -7.62
CA TYR A 145 -2.15 -35.02 -7.76
C TYR A 145 -2.27 -35.74 -6.41
N PHE A 146 -1.62 -35.24 -5.36
CA PHE A 146 -1.71 -35.82 -4.02
C PHE A 146 -3.12 -35.80 -3.45
N ILE A 147 -3.86 -34.70 -3.67
CA ILE A 147 -5.26 -34.59 -3.26
C ILE A 147 -6.11 -35.63 -3.99
N VAL A 148 -5.88 -35.90 -5.28
CA VAL A 148 -6.68 -36.89 -6.03
C VAL A 148 -6.33 -38.32 -5.65
N TYR A 149 -5.06 -38.64 -5.42
CA TYR A 149 -4.62 -40.02 -5.22
C TYR A 149 -4.72 -40.49 -3.77
N PHE A 150 -4.35 -39.66 -2.79
CA PHE A 150 -4.26 -40.09 -1.39
C PHE A 150 -5.51 -39.75 -0.59
N PHE A 151 -6.18 -40.78 -0.05
CA PHE A 151 -7.41 -40.64 0.72
C PHE A 151 -7.25 -39.77 1.98
N PHE A 152 -6.16 -39.94 2.73
CA PHE A 152 -5.90 -39.14 3.93
C PHE A 152 -5.72 -37.65 3.63
N VAL A 153 -5.12 -37.31 2.49
CA VAL A 153 -4.95 -35.91 2.07
C VAL A 153 -6.30 -35.29 1.74
N LYS A 154 -7.23 -36.03 1.11
CA LYS A 154 -8.61 -35.57 0.87
C LYS A 154 -9.33 -35.22 2.15
N ILE A 155 -9.26 -36.11 3.14
CA ILE A 155 -9.89 -35.89 4.45
C ILE A 155 -9.31 -34.64 5.12
N TYR A 156 -7.98 -34.50 5.12
CA TYR A 156 -7.33 -33.32 5.66
C TYR A 156 -7.81 -32.02 5.00
N VAL A 157 -7.82 -31.99 3.65
CA VAL A 157 -8.29 -30.82 2.90
C VAL A 157 -9.76 -30.52 3.18
N PHE A 158 -10.62 -31.53 3.29
CA PHE A 158 -12.02 -31.35 3.64
C PHE A 158 -12.19 -30.68 5.01
N PHE A 159 -11.50 -31.19 6.05
CA PHE A 159 -11.55 -30.58 7.38
C PHE A 159 -10.94 -29.16 7.40
N ALA A 160 -9.87 -28.92 6.65
CA ALA A 160 -9.30 -27.59 6.50
C ALA A 160 -10.31 -26.63 5.86
N CYS A 161 -10.99 -27.02 4.78
CA CYS A 161 -12.03 -26.23 4.16
C CYS A 161 -13.18 -25.93 5.13
N VAL A 162 -13.69 -26.93 5.85
CA VAL A 162 -14.74 -26.75 6.87
C VAL A 162 -14.28 -25.76 7.96
N PHE A 163 -13.03 -25.89 8.44
CA PHE A 163 -12.46 -24.96 9.41
C PHE A 163 -12.40 -23.52 8.88
N TYR A 164 -11.93 -23.32 7.65
CA TYR A 164 -11.85 -21.97 7.06
C TYR A 164 -13.24 -21.37 6.81
N VAL A 165 -14.22 -22.16 6.36
CA VAL A 165 -15.61 -21.72 6.21
C VAL A 165 -16.21 -21.34 7.56
N TYR A 166 -15.99 -22.16 8.59
CA TYR A 166 -16.41 -21.84 9.95
C TYR A 166 -15.77 -20.54 10.46
N CYS A 167 -14.47 -20.37 10.25
CA CYS A 167 -13.76 -19.15 10.64
C CYS A 167 -14.29 -17.92 9.90
N HIS A 168 -14.61 -18.07 8.62
CA HIS A 168 -15.21 -17.00 7.84
C HIS A 168 -16.60 -16.64 8.36
N TRP A 169 -17.45 -17.63 8.61
CA TRP A 169 -18.82 -17.38 9.06
C TRP A 169 -18.88 -16.79 10.48
N LYS A 170 -18.06 -17.31 11.41
CA LYS A 170 -18.10 -16.90 12.81
C LYS A 170 -17.27 -15.66 13.13
N TYR A 171 -16.11 -15.50 12.49
CA TYR A 171 -15.15 -14.45 12.81
C TYR A 171 -14.93 -13.46 11.67
N ALA A 172 -15.68 -13.54 10.56
CA ALA A 172 -15.42 -12.79 9.34
C ALA A 172 -13.99 -13.03 8.78
N GLY A 173 -13.39 -14.20 9.07
CA GLY A 173 -12.09 -14.63 8.59
C GLY A 173 -11.14 -15.12 9.69
N VAL A 174 -10.17 -15.96 9.29
CA VAL A 174 -9.15 -16.52 10.21
C VAL A 174 -8.25 -15.45 10.84
N GLN A 175 -8.04 -14.33 10.15
CA GLN A 175 -7.23 -13.22 10.64
C GLN A 175 -7.85 -12.59 11.90
N ASN A 176 -9.17 -12.45 11.94
CA ASN A 176 -9.88 -11.90 13.08
C ASN A 176 -9.88 -12.86 14.27
N LEU A 177 -9.94 -14.18 14.01
CA LEU A 177 -9.74 -15.19 15.04
C LEU A 177 -8.34 -15.05 15.68
N ALA A 178 -7.30 -14.90 14.86
CA ALA A 178 -5.94 -14.70 15.36
C ALA A 178 -5.82 -13.41 16.20
N ILE A 179 -6.43 -12.31 15.78
CA ILE A 179 -6.46 -11.05 16.54
C ILE A 179 -7.18 -11.21 17.88
N GLN A 180 -8.31 -11.93 17.91
CA GLN A 180 -9.04 -12.19 19.16
C GLN A 180 -8.22 -13.03 20.14
N LEU A 181 -7.58 -14.09 19.65
CA LEU A 181 -6.70 -14.93 20.47
C LEU A 181 -5.52 -14.11 21.02
N PHE A 182 -4.91 -13.25 20.20
CA PHE A 182 -3.84 -12.36 20.62
C PHE A 182 -4.31 -11.37 21.69
N LYS A 183 -5.48 -10.75 21.53
CA LYS A 183 -6.07 -9.86 22.54
C LYS A 183 -6.35 -10.60 23.86
N GLN A 184 -6.85 -11.82 23.81
CA GLN A 184 -7.09 -12.64 25.01
C GLN A 184 -5.79 -12.96 25.74
N GLN A 185 -4.72 -13.30 25.02
CA GLN A 185 -3.39 -13.52 25.61
C GLN A 185 -2.87 -12.25 26.30
N GLN A 186 -2.99 -11.08 25.66
CA GLN A 186 -2.59 -9.81 26.28
C GLN A 186 -3.38 -9.49 27.55
N GLN A 187 -4.69 -9.74 27.56
CA GLN A 187 -5.53 -9.55 28.76
C GLN A 187 -5.22 -10.54 29.88
N GLN A 188 -4.74 -11.75 29.56
CA GLN A 188 -4.27 -12.69 30.57
C GLN A 188 -2.95 -12.23 31.18
N GLN A 189 -2.01 -11.73 30.36
CA GLN A 189 -0.74 -11.19 30.83
C GLN A 189 -0.93 -9.94 31.71
N GLN A 190 -1.85 -9.04 31.34
CA GLN A 190 -2.17 -7.85 32.14
C GLN A 190 -2.87 -8.17 33.48
N ARG A 191 -3.55 -9.32 33.59
CA ARG A 191 -4.18 -9.77 34.85
C ARG A 191 -3.20 -10.48 35.79
N GLN A 192 -2.04 -10.87 35.28
CA GLN A 192 -0.98 -11.54 36.05
C GLN A 192 0.12 -10.56 36.50
N GLN A 193 0.05 -9.31 36.06
CA GLN A 193 0.86 -8.18 36.53
C GLN A 193 0.07 -7.35 37.53
#